data_AF-A0A5Q3LA93-F1
#
_entry.id   AF-A0A5Q3LA93-F1
#
_cell.length_a   1.000
_cell.length_b   1.000
_cell.length_c   1.000
_cell.angle_alpha   90.00
_cell.angle_beta   90.00
_cell.angle_gamma   90.00
#
_symmetry.space_group_name_H-M   'P 1'
#
loop_
_entity.id
_entity.type
_entity.pdbx_description
1 polymer ?
#
loop_
_entity_poly.entity_id
_entity_poly.type
_entity_poly.pdbx_seq_one_letter_code
_entity_poly.pdbx_strand_id
1 'polypeptide(L)'
;MTYLYRLLCVGVFVVTLFLNNRASANNNFFLPGDAYFPTVLTEETIRQLSISQMIKYQPMGYDFAFCGYAGYSKCHIAGLDEILIENLRQAYKLLNEGERQLYTRDPDSQEIISLDNLFPMLIYPDDFDATKFKLALRYNETWMAETEKFGHKNGGRLCCLIDDKDAVMESWRDAARVPPLEATLPKTDPELGKLINEPIRITGPVQFIIVHRSLENYFRPSMKNLSFIIVNTKEIIKYTYKEEKWIVTQKIK
;
A
#
# COMPACT_ATOMS: atom_id res chain seq x y z
N MET A 1 50.70 18.13 25.25
CA MET A 1 49.34 18.04 25.85
C MET A 1 48.20 18.12 24.83
N THR A 2 48.39 18.73 23.65
CA THR A 2 47.34 18.96 22.65
C THR A 2 46.91 17.72 21.84
N TYR A 3 47.78 16.72 21.68
CA TYR A 3 47.45 15.49 20.94
C TYR A 3 46.51 14.53 21.70
N LEU A 4 46.63 14.48 23.03
CA LEU A 4 45.81 13.60 23.87
C LEU A 4 44.34 14.03 23.87
N TYR A 5 44.08 15.35 23.89
CA TYR A 5 42.74 15.92 23.78
C TYR A 5 42.08 15.65 22.42
N ARG A 6 42.84 15.67 21.32
CA ARG A 6 42.30 15.37 19.98
C ARG A 6 41.88 13.91 19.85
N LEU A 7 42.66 12.98 20.38
CA LEU A 7 42.30 11.55 20.39
C LEU A 7 41.07 11.28 21.26
N LEU A 8 40.95 11.96 22.39
CA LEU A 8 39.81 11.81 23.31
C LEU A 8 38.51 12.37 22.69
N CYS A 9 38.57 13.52 22.00
CA CYS A 9 37.42 14.07 21.29
C CYS A 9 36.96 13.20 20.10
N VAL A 10 37.90 12.63 19.34
CA VAL A 10 37.55 11.69 18.25
C VAL A 10 36.95 10.40 18.82
N GLY A 11 37.50 9.87 19.92
CA GLY A 11 36.95 8.70 20.59
C GLY A 11 35.53 8.92 21.12
N VAL A 12 35.27 10.07 21.77
CA VAL A 12 33.92 10.44 22.24
C VAL A 12 32.98 10.62 21.07
N PHE A 13 33.40 11.29 19.99
CA PHE A 13 32.58 11.50 18.79
C PHE A 13 32.17 10.18 18.12
N VAL A 14 33.12 9.25 17.95
CA VAL A 14 32.85 7.91 17.39
C VAL A 14 31.94 7.10 18.30
N VAL A 15 32.16 7.11 19.62
CA VAL A 15 31.28 6.42 20.59
C VAL A 15 29.87 7.00 20.59
N THR A 16 29.71 8.32 20.49
CA THR A 16 28.38 8.95 20.37
C THR A 16 27.68 8.63 19.04
N LEU A 17 28.42 8.40 17.95
CA LEU A 17 27.84 7.94 16.67
C LEU A 17 27.35 6.48 16.74
N PHE A 18 27.98 5.62 17.55
CA PHE A 18 27.50 4.25 17.76
C PHE A 18 26.39 4.15 18.81
N LEU A 19 26.27 5.12 19.72
CA LEU A 19 25.26 5.13 20.79
C LEU A 19 23.98 5.89 20.45
N ASN A 20 24.00 6.82 19.48
CA ASN A 20 22.81 7.53 19.03
C ASN A 20 22.25 6.94 17.73
N ASN A 21 20.98 6.55 17.79
CA ASN A 21 20.09 6.19 16.69
C ASN A 21 20.30 4.82 16.05
N ARG A 22 19.95 3.77 16.80
CA ARG A 22 19.16 2.69 16.18
C ARG A 22 17.75 3.22 15.93
N ALA A 23 17.60 4.09 14.92
CA ALA A 23 16.29 4.28 14.31
C ALA A 23 15.89 2.90 13.78
N SER A 24 14.96 2.25 14.46
CA SER A 24 14.48 0.93 14.03
C SER A 24 13.64 1.19 12.78
N ALA A 25 14.23 1.07 11.60
CA ALA A 25 13.41 0.94 10.41
C ALA A 25 12.57 -0.35 10.54
N ASN A 26 11.42 -0.40 9.91
CA ASN A 26 10.54 -1.56 9.92
C ASN A 26 9.76 -1.56 8.62
N ASN A 27 9.58 -2.72 8.02
CA ASN A 27 8.75 -2.85 6.83
C ASN A 27 7.30 -3.08 7.27
N ASN A 28 6.48 -2.03 7.14
CA ASN A 28 5.07 -2.12 7.53
C ASN A 28 4.23 -2.74 6.42
N PHE A 29 3.65 -3.89 6.75
CA PHE A 29 2.58 -4.52 5.99
C PHE A 29 1.24 -3.85 6.35
N PHE A 30 0.12 -4.52 6.09
CA PHE A 30 -1.17 -4.04 6.57
C PHE A 30 -1.14 -3.95 8.10
N LEU A 31 -1.49 -2.78 8.63
CA LEU A 31 -1.67 -2.55 10.05
C LEU A 31 -3.15 -2.27 10.32
N PRO A 32 -3.69 -2.71 11.48
CA PRO A 32 -5.04 -2.33 11.89
C PRO A 32 -5.16 -0.80 11.89
N GLY A 33 -6.25 -0.29 11.32
CA GLY A 33 -6.46 1.15 11.12
C GLY A 33 -6.05 1.68 9.74
N ASP A 34 -5.37 0.88 8.91
CA ASP A 34 -5.11 1.28 7.51
C ASP A 34 -6.41 1.33 6.70
N ALA A 35 -6.57 2.36 5.88
CA ALA A 35 -7.75 2.55 5.02
C ALA A 35 -7.81 1.61 3.81
N TYR A 36 -6.72 0.91 3.48
CA TYR A 36 -6.69 0.01 2.32
C TYR A 36 -5.74 -1.17 2.48
N PHE A 37 -5.96 -2.18 1.63
CA PHE A 37 -5.06 -3.32 1.47
C PHE A 37 -4.48 -3.34 0.03
N PRO A 38 -3.16 -3.20 -0.16
CA PRO A 38 -2.53 -3.24 -1.48
C PRO A 38 -2.21 -4.64 -1.97
N THR A 39 -2.43 -4.86 -3.26
CA THR A 39 -2.06 -6.08 -3.98
C THR A 39 -1.84 -5.77 -5.47
N VAL A 40 -1.50 -6.77 -6.26
CA VAL A 40 -1.43 -6.67 -7.71
C VAL A 40 -2.54 -7.52 -8.33
N LEU A 41 -3.24 -6.94 -9.29
CA LEU A 41 -4.20 -7.64 -10.12
C LEU A 41 -3.47 -8.38 -11.25
N THR A 42 -3.70 -9.69 -11.30
CA THR A 42 -3.24 -10.64 -12.32
C THR A 42 -4.34 -11.67 -12.55
N GLU A 43 -4.23 -12.48 -13.60
CA GLU A 43 -5.12 -13.65 -13.77
C GLU A 43 -5.07 -14.60 -12.57
N GLU A 44 -3.88 -14.80 -12.00
CA GLU A 44 -3.68 -15.63 -10.83
C GLU A 44 -4.36 -15.02 -9.60
N THR A 45 -4.28 -13.70 -9.41
CA THR A 45 -4.98 -12.99 -8.33
C THR A 45 -6.49 -13.19 -8.44
N ILE A 46 -7.07 -13.05 -9.64
CA ILE A 46 -8.50 -13.27 -9.89
C ILE A 46 -8.88 -14.73 -9.60
N ARG A 47 -8.05 -15.68 -10.05
CA ARG A 47 -8.26 -17.11 -9.80
C ARG A 47 -8.22 -17.43 -8.29
N GLN A 48 -7.26 -16.88 -7.55
CA GLN A 48 -7.15 -17.07 -6.11
C GLN A 48 -8.35 -16.49 -5.35
N LEU A 49 -8.85 -15.32 -5.77
CA LEU A 49 -10.07 -14.73 -5.24
C LEU A 49 -11.29 -15.64 -5.44
N SER A 50 -11.42 -16.27 -6.63
CA SER A 50 -12.53 -17.21 -6.90
C SER A 50 -12.48 -18.52 -6.13
N ILE A 51 -11.29 -18.95 -5.69
CA ILE A 51 -11.14 -20.24 -4.99
C ILE A 51 -11.19 -20.04 -3.48
N SER A 52 -10.54 -19.00 -2.98
CA SER A 52 -10.22 -18.85 -1.56
C SER A 52 -10.56 -17.50 -0.96
N GLN A 53 -10.92 -16.52 -1.80
CA GLN A 53 -11.11 -15.12 -1.38
C GLN A 53 -9.87 -14.52 -0.68
N MET A 54 -8.70 -15.14 -0.84
CA MET A 54 -7.46 -14.69 -0.22
C MET A 54 -6.65 -13.80 -1.16
N ILE A 55 -6.01 -12.79 -0.58
CA ILE A 55 -5.08 -11.89 -1.25
C ILE A 55 -3.80 -11.78 -0.43
N LYS A 56 -2.67 -11.67 -1.13
CA LYS A 56 -1.38 -11.37 -0.52
C LYS A 56 -1.11 -9.88 -0.59
N TYR A 57 -0.55 -9.34 0.48
CA TYR A 57 -0.06 -7.98 0.53
C TYR A 57 1.12 -7.86 -0.45
N GLN A 58 1.05 -6.86 -1.34
CA GLN A 58 2.16 -6.54 -2.23
C GLN A 58 2.64 -5.11 -1.94
N PRO A 59 3.86 -4.93 -1.38
CA PRO A 59 4.43 -3.60 -1.28
C PRO A 59 4.74 -3.09 -2.69
N MET A 60 4.29 -1.88 -2.98
CA MET A 60 4.50 -1.18 -4.25
C MET A 60 5.06 0.21 -3.93
N GLY A 61 6.38 0.40 -4.05
CA GLY A 61 6.97 1.76 -3.98
C GLY A 61 7.99 2.05 -2.87
N TYR A 62 8.42 1.08 -2.04
CA TYR A 62 9.54 1.34 -1.12
C TYR A 62 10.54 0.18 -1.05
N ASP A 63 11.83 0.53 -0.92
CA ASP A 63 12.93 -0.42 -0.78
C ASP A 63 12.85 -1.14 0.57
N PHE A 64 13.01 -2.46 0.55
CA PHE A 64 13.02 -3.28 1.76
C PHE A 64 14.15 -2.84 2.70
N ALA A 65 13.81 -2.47 3.93
CA ALA A 65 14.79 -2.22 4.98
C ALA A 65 15.13 -3.53 5.72
N PHE A 66 16.40 -3.79 6.02
CA PHE A 66 16.86 -4.97 6.77
C PHE A 66 16.61 -4.87 8.29
N CYS A 67 15.47 -4.34 8.72
CA CYS A 67 15.23 -3.96 10.11
C CYS A 67 13.97 -4.63 10.74
N GLY A 68 13.43 -5.65 10.08
CA GLY A 68 12.29 -6.44 10.56
C GLY A 68 10.96 -6.02 9.94
N TYR A 69 9.91 -6.76 10.30
CA TYR A 69 8.57 -6.64 9.71
C TYR A 69 7.51 -6.38 10.78
N ALA A 70 6.50 -5.58 10.44
CA ALA A 70 5.33 -5.36 11.26
C ALA A 70 4.05 -5.45 10.42
N GLY A 71 3.03 -6.14 10.93
CA GLY A 71 1.71 -6.24 10.31
C GLY A 71 1.42 -7.59 9.62
N TYR A 72 0.37 -7.57 8.79
CA TYR A 72 -0.27 -8.76 8.24
C TYR A 72 -0.01 -8.88 6.73
N SER A 73 0.47 -10.05 6.29
CA SER A 73 0.89 -10.26 4.89
C SER A 73 -0.22 -10.76 3.98
N LYS A 74 -1.40 -11.09 4.52
CA LYS A 74 -2.53 -11.64 3.78
C LYS A 74 -3.84 -11.12 4.32
N CYS A 75 -4.85 -11.06 3.45
CA CYS A 75 -6.23 -10.89 3.86
C CYS A 75 -7.14 -11.95 3.19
N HIS A 76 -8.26 -12.20 3.83
CA HIS A 76 -9.41 -12.92 3.32
C HIS A 76 -10.58 -11.94 3.22
N ILE A 77 -11.16 -11.77 2.03
CA ILE A 77 -12.27 -10.83 1.80
C ILE A 77 -13.58 -11.59 2.01
N ALA A 78 -14.19 -11.45 3.19
CA ALA A 78 -15.44 -12.14 3.47
C ALA A 78 -16.58 -11.60 2.60
N GLY A 79 -17.41 -12.50 2.08
CA GLY A 79 -18.60 -12.10 1.32
C GLY A 79 -18.31 -11.60 -0.08
N LEU A 80 -17.13 -11.91 -0.64
CA LEU A 80 -16.83 -11.65 -2.04
C LEU A 80 -17.75 -12.49 -2.94
N ASP A 81 -18.66 -11.83 -3.64
CA ASP A 81 -19.61 -12.49 -4.54
C ASP A 81 -19.00 -12.77 -5.93
N GLU A 82 -19.63 -13.66 -6.69
CA GLU A 82 -19.18 -14.05 -8.03
C GLU A 82 -19.27 -12.90 -9.04
N ILE A 83 -20.21 -11.96 -8.83
CA ILE A 83 -20.41 -10.80 -9.71
C ILE A 83 -19.19 -9.88 -9.64
N LEU A 84 -18.70 -9.59 -8.43
CA LEU A 84 -17.51 -8.77 -8.21
C LEU A 84 -16.26 -9.43 -8.81
N ILE A 85 -16.15 -10.75 -8.76
CA ILE A 85 -15.06 -11.49 -9.40
C ILE A 85 -15.15 -11.39 -10.94
N GLU A 86 -16.35 -11.52 -11.52
CA GLU A 86 -16.53 -11.34 -12.95
C GLU A 86 -16.25 -9.89 -13.38
N ASN A 87 -16.68 -8.90 -12.58
CA ASN A 87 -16.38 -7.50 -12.82
C ASN A 87 -14.87 -7.23 -12.78
N LEU A 88 -14.14 -7.85 -11.85
CA LEU A 88 -12.66 -7.80 -11.82
C LEU A 88 -12.04 -8.44 -13.06
N ARG A 89 -12.58 -9.58 -13.51
CA ARG A 89 -12.14 -10.27 -14.72
C ARG A 89 -12.36 -9.41 -15.96
N GLN A 90 -13.50 -8.74 -16.06
CA GLN A 90 -13.81 -7.82 -17.14
C GLN A 90 -12.91 -6.58 -17.10
N ALA A 91 -12.70 -5.99 -15.91
CA ALA A 91 -11.79 -4.86 -15.74
C ALA A 91 -10.35 -5.21 -16.16
N TYR A 92 -9.88 -6.41 -15.79
CA TYR A 92 -8.57 -6.90 -16.21
C TYR A 92 -8.45 -7.05 -17.74
N LYS A 93 -9.48 -7.57 -18.42
CA LYS A 93 -9.51 -7.61 -19.89
C LYS A 93 -9.44 -6.22 -20.52
N LEU A 94 -10.23 -5.27 -20.00
CA LEU A 94 -10.21 -3.87 -20.47
C LEU A 94 -8.83 -3.21 -20.32
N LEU A 95 -8.09 -3.55 -19.26
CA LEU A 95 -6.74 -3.05 -19.04
C LEU A 95 -5.74 -3.66 -20.02
N ASN A 96 -5.88 -4.95 -20.33
CA ASN A 96 -4.99 -5.66 -21.27
C ASN A 96 -5.19 -5.25 -22.74
N GLU A 97 -6.36 -4.74 -23.10
CA GLU A 97 -6.68 -4.20 -24.43
C GLU A 97 -6.16 -2.76 -24.64
N GLY A 98 -5.68 -2.08 -23.59
CA GLY A 98 -5.22 -0.68 -23.63
C GLY A 98 -3.70 -0.48 -23.82
N GLU A 99 -3.27 0.78 -23.93
CA GLU A 99 -1.84 1.16 -24.03
C GLU A 99 -1.08 0.91 -22.70
N ARG A 100 0.01 0.15 -22.78
CA ARG A 100 0.79 -0.37 -21.63
C ARG A 100 1.99 0.50 -21.32
N GLN A 101 2.18 0.92 -20.07
CA GLN A 101 3.49 1.35 -19.53
C GLN A 101 3.51 1.18 -18.01
N LEU A 102 3.89 0.00 -17.54
CA LEU A 102 4.37 -0.18 -16.17
C LEU A 102 5.79 -0.75 -16.26
N TYR A 103 6.72 0.04 -15.76
CA TYR A 103 8.12 -0.30 -15.62
C TYR A 103 8.37 -0.44 -14.13
N THR A 104 8.83 -1.61 -13.68
CA THR A 104 9.51 -1.68 -12.38
C THR A 104 11.00 -1.71 -12.62
N ARG A 105 11.76 -1.11 -11.72
CA ARG A 105 13.20 -1.31 -11.65
C ARG A 105 13.43 -2.55 -10.80
N ASP A 106 14.16 -3.52 -11.32
CA ASP A 106 14.68 -4.62 -10.53
C ASP A 106 15.68 -4.06 -9.48
N PRO A 107 15.47 -4.32 -8.17
CA PRO A 107 16.38 -3.87 -7.12
C PRO A 107 17.81 -4.39 -7.28
N ASP A 108 17.99 -5.57 -7.88
CA ASP A 108 19.29 -6.24 -7.98
C ASP A 108 20.02 -5.94 -9.29
N SER A 109 19.30 -5.69 -10.39
CA SER A 109 19.90 -5.54 -11.73
C SER A 109 19.83 -4.13 -12.32
N GLN A 110 19.11 -3.18 -11.69
CA GLN A 110 18.76 -1.88 -12.27
C GLN A 110 18.04 -1.94 -13.62
N GLU A 111 17.68 -3.13 -14.13
CA GLU A 111 16.95 -3.27 -15.39
C GLU A 111 15.50 -2.82 -15.23
N ILE A 112 15.00 -2.20 -16.28
CA ILE A 112 13.59 -1.86 -16.44
C ILE A 112 12.87 -3.13 -16.89
N ILE A 113 12.20 -3.81 -15.96
CA ILE A 113 11.36 -4.95 -16.27
C ILE A 113 9.99 -4.42 -16.70
N SER A 114 9.58 -4.75 -17.93
CA SER A 114 8.18 -4.66 -18.35
C SER A 114 7.40 -5.66 -17.53
N LEU A 115 6.59 -5.19 -16.59
CA LEU A 115 5.68 -6.07 -15.86
C LEU A 115 4.45 -6.27 -16.74
N ASP A 116 4.60 -7.13 -17.75
CA ASP A 116 3.49 -7.51 -18.61
C ASP A 116 2.36 -8.09 -17.74
N ASN A 117 1.21 -7.40 -17.76
CA ASN A 117 -0.04 -7.79 -17.10
C ASN A 117 -0.08 -7.72 -15.54
N LEU A 118 0.77 -6.92 -14.92
CA LEU A 118 0.66 -6.60 -13.49
C LEU A 118 0.05 -5.21 -13.29
N PHE A 119 -1.12 -5.13 -12.67
CA PHE A 119 -1.75 -3.84 -12.35
C PHE A 119 -1.84 -3.63 -10.85
N PRO A 120 -1.22 -2.57 -10.28
CA PRO A 120 -1.44 -2.21 -8.89
C PRO A 120 -2.94 -2.08 -8.58
N MET A 121 -3.37 -2.74 -7.52
CA MET A 121 -4.76 -2.79 -7.08
C MET A 121 -4.84 -2.51 -5.58
N LEU A 122 -5.72 -1.59 -5.22
CA LEU A 122 -5.97 -1.18 -3.84
C LEU A 122 -7.38 -1.62 -3.46
N ILE A 123 -7.52 -2.27 -2.31
CA ILE A 123 -8.81 -2.68 -1.75
C ILE A 123 -9.21 -1.66 -0.69
N TYR A 124 -10.31 -0.96 -0.93
CA TYR A 124 -10.88 0.05 -0.02
C TYR A 124 -12.29 -0.35 0.42
N PRO A 125 -12.83 0.26 1.49
CA PRO A 125 -14.28 0.25 1.75
C PRO A 125 -15.08 0.71 0.51
N ASP A 126 -16.26 0.14 0.30
CA ASP A 126 -17.08 0.42 -0.89
C ASP A 126 -17.57 1.87 -1.02
N ASP A 127 -17.54 2.63 0.07
CA ASP A 127 -17.92 4.04 0.17
C ASP A 127 -16.73 5.02 0.06
N PHE A 128 -15.50 4.52 -0.08
CA PHE A 128 -14.32 5.36 -0.25
C PHE A 128 -14.40 6.20 -1.53
N ASP A 129 -14.30 7.53 -1.38
CA ASP A 129 -14.35 8.48 -2.50
C ASP A 129 -12.95 8.79 -3.04
N ALA A 130 -12.54 8.02 -4.05
CA ALA A 130 -11.27 8.17 -4.76
C ALA A 130 -11.11 9.50 -5.53
N THR A 131 -12.19 10.27 -5.70
CA THR A 131 -12.12 11.59 -6.35
C THR A 131 -11.88 12.72 -5.36
N LYS A 132 -12.25 12.50 -4.10
CA LYS A 132 -12.11 13.45 -2.98
C LYS A 132 -10.84 13.20 -2.16
N PHE A 133 -10.48 11.94 -1.96
CA PHE A 133 -9.31 11.53 -1.18
C PHE A 133 -8.23 10.92 -2.07
N LYS A 134 -6.98 10.95 -1.58
CA LYS A 134 -5.83 10.46 -2.33
C LYS A 134 -5.68 8.96 -2.18
N LEU A 135 -5.32 8.29 -3.27
CA LEU A 135 -5.08 6.85 -3.30
C LEU A 135 -3.79 6.47 -2.56
N ALA A 136 -3.74 5.25 -2.04
CA ALA A 136 -2.59 4.61 -1.40
C ALA A 136 -2.02 5.34 -0.17
N LEU A 137 -2.78 6.23 0.46
CA LEU A 137 -2.47 6.79 1.78
C LEU A 137 -3.11 5.96 2.89
N ARG A 138 -2.37 5.70 3.96
CA ARG A 138 -2.83 4.79 5.03
C ARG A 138 -4.01 5.36 5.82
N TYR A 139 -4.06 6.68 6.01
CA TYR A 139 -5.04 7.37 6.86
C TYR A 139 -5.12 6.81 8.30
N ASN A 140 -4.02 6.20 8.77
CA ASN A 140 -3.92 5.54 10.06
C ASN A 140 -3.07 6.35 11.02
N GLU A 141 -3.68 6.97 12.03
CA GLU A 141 -2.95 7.71 13.08
C GLU A 141 -2.36 6.79 14.16
N THR A 142 -2.87 5.56 14.26
CA THR A 142 -2.50 4.60 15.32
C THR A 142 -1.34 3.68 14.94
N TRP A 143 -0.75 3.88 13.76
CA TRP A 143 0.29 2.99 13.20
C TRP A 143 1.47 2.75 14.15
N MET A 144 1.91 3.76 14.91
CA MET A 144 3.02 3.59 15.86
C MET A 144 2.66 2.54 16.92
N ALA A 145 1.50 2.69 17.58
CA ALA A 145 1.02 1.75 18.59
C ALA A 145 0.87 0.33 18.03
N GLU A 146 0.46 0.19 16.76
CA GLU A 146 0.40 -1.11 16.09
C GLU A 146 1.79 -1.70 15.85
N THR A 147 2.76 -0.90 15.38
CA THR A 147 4.14 -1.39 15.14
C THR A 147 4.89 -1.73 16.43
N GLU A 148 4.56 -1.08 17.55
CA GLU A 148 5.14 -1.41 18.86
C GLU A 148 4.80 -2.83 19.33
N LYS A 149 3.64 -3.36 18.93
CA LYS A 149 3.25 -4.77 19.20
C LYS A 149 4.21 -5.76 18.54
N PHE A 150 4.79 -5.38 17.41
CA PHE A 150 5.85 -6.12 16.71
C PHE A 150 7.25 -5.80 17.23
N GLY A 151 7.35 -5.07 18.36
CA GLY A 151 8.57 -4.78 19.09
C GLY A 151 9.38 -3.58 18.59
N HIS A 152 8.80 -2.73 17.73
CA HIS A 152 9.42 -1.49 17.25
C HIS A 152 9.21 -0.31 18.22
N LYS A 153 9.72 -0.44 19.46
CA LYS A 153 9.44 0.46 20.59
C LYS A 153 10.15 1.83 20.58
N ASN A 154 11.16 2.02 19.74
CA ASN A 154 12.06 3.19 19.80
C ASN A 154 12.05 4.02 18.51
N GLY A 155 10.86 4.24 17.95
CA GLY A 155 10.67 4.94 16.69
C GLY A 155 10.65 3.96 15.52
N GLY A 156 9.45 3.73 14.98
CA GLY A 156 9.26 3.10 13.68
C GLY A 156 9.37 4.12 12.56
N ARG A 157 9.74 3.68 11.36
CA ARG A 157 9.57 4.49 10.15
C ARG A 157 8.12 4.34 9.70
N LEU A 158 7.47 5.47 9.41
CA LEU A 158 6.21 5.42 8.67
C LEU A 158 6.51 4.94 7.25
N CYS A 159 6.24 3.67 6.98
CA CYS A 159 6.35 3.09 5.63
C CYS A 159 5.03 3.26 4.87
N CYS A 160 5.00 4.27 4.01
CA CYS A 160 3.92 4.50 3.04
C CYS A 160 4.27 3.87 1.70
N LEU A 161 3.26 3.52 0.89
CA LEU A 161 3.50 3.13 -0.51
C LEU A 161 3.98 4.31 -1.36
N ILE A 162 3.68 5.54 -0.96
CA ILE A 162 4.16 6.77 -1.58
C ILE A 162 5.17 7.40 -0.60
N ASP A 163 6.46 7.37 -0.93
CA ASP A 163 7.53 7.99 -0.15
C ASP A 163 7.63 9.50 -0.46
N ASP A 164 6.59 10.24 -0.07
CA ASP A 164 6.51 11.70 -0.24
C ASP A 164 6.06 12.38 1.06
N LYS A 165 6.76 13.45 1.46
CA LYS A 165 6.43 14.21 2.67
C LYS A 165 5.01 14.78 2.66
N ASP A 166 4.50 15.22 1.51
CA ASP A 166 3.17 15.79 1.41
C ASP A 166 2.13 14.67 1.49
N ALA A 167 2.46 13.45 1.05
CA ALA A 167 1.59 12.28 1.21
C ALA A 167 1.41 11.94 2.70
N VAL A 168 2.45 12.06 3.52
CA VAL A 168 2.35 11.91 4.98
C VAL A 168 1.44 13.00 5.57
N MET A 169 1.65 14.26 5.19
CA MET A 169 0.83 15.38 5.68
C MET A 169 -0.64 15.24 5.28
N GLU A 170 -0.94 14.84 4.04
CA GLU A 170 -2.30 14.59 3.58
C GLU A 170 -2.93 13.39 4.30
N SER A 171 -2.16 12.31 4.51
CA SER A 171 -2.63 11.15 5.26
C SER A 171 -3.03 11.51 6.68
N TRP A 172 -2.29 12.38 7.36
CA TRP A 172 -2.64 12.82 8.72
C TRP A 172 -3.79 13.81 8.73
N ARG A 173 -3.79 14.79 7.82
CA ARG A 173 -4.87 15.80 7.71
C ARG A 173 -6.26 15.16 7.60
N ASP A 174 -6.36 14.10 6.78
CA ASP A 174 -7.65 13.47 6.46
C ASP A 174 -7.89 12.14 7.20
N ALA A 175 -7.02 11.73 8.12
CA ALA A 175 -7.16 10.45 8.83
C ALA A 175 -8.51 10.31 9.56
N ALA A 176 -8.98 11.37 10.23
CA ALA A 176 -10.29 11.37 10.87
C ALA A 176 -11.48 11.37 9.89
N ARG A 177 -11.24 11.59 8.60
CA ARG A 177 -12.27 11.73 7.54
C ARG A 177 -12.39 10.50 6.65
N VAL A 178 -11.35 9.66 6.62
CA VAL A 178 -11.31 8.43 5.83
C VAL A 178 -11.35 7.25 6.81
N PRO A 179 -12.42 6.45 6.82
CA PRO A 179 -12.51 5.33 7.74
C PRO A 179 -11.46 4.26 7.42
N PRO A 180 -11.00 3.51 8.44
CA PRO A 180 -10.12 2.37 8.23
C PRO A 180 -10.86 1.24 7.49
N LEU A 181 -10.11 0.37 6.82
CA LEU A 181 -10.66 -0.85 6.24
C LEU A 181 -11.11 -1.78 7.37
N GLU A 182 -12.39 -2.13 7.39
CA GLU A 182 -12.95 -2.97 8.45
C GLU A 182 -12.40 -4.39 8.36
N ALA A 183 -11.59 -4.78 9.34
CA ALA A 183 -10.95 -6.08 9.39
C ALA A 183 -10.91 -6.65 10.80
N THR A 184 -11.19 -7.95 10.92
CA THR A 184 -10.94 -8.72 12.14
C THR A 184 -9.57 -9.38 12.07
N LEU A 185 -8.81 -9.28 13.16
CA LEU A 185 -7.47 -9.80 13.26
C LEU A 185 -7.48 -11.30 13.62
N PRO A 186 -6.51 -12.08 13.13
CA PRO A 186 -6.31 -13.46 13.57
C PRO A 186 -5.93 -13.52 15.06
N LYS A 187 -6.00 -14.72 15.64
CA LYS A 187 -5.61 -14.95 17.05
C LYS A 187 -4.09 -15.05 17.24
N THR A 188 -3.33 -15.16 16.16
CA THR A 188 -1.87 -15.20 16.22
C THR A 188 -1.33 -13.93 16.86
N ASP A 189 -0.57 -14.09 17.94
CA ASP A 189 0.09 -12.98 18.61
C ASP A 189 1.29 -12.45 17.77
N PRO A 190 1.50 -11.13 17.72
CA PRO A 190 2.67 -10.53 17.10
C PRO A 190 3.98 -11.02 17.71
N GLU A 191 4.92 -11.42 16.87
CA GLU A 191 6.31 -11.74 17.25
C GLU A 191 7.26 -10.61 16.80
N LEU A 192 8.32 -10.38 17.58
CA LEU A 192 9.30 -9.33 17.31
C LEU A 192 9.88 -9.45 15.89
N GLY A 193 9.69 -8.39 15.09
CA GLY A 193 10.26 -8.27 13.74
C GLY A 193 9.73 -9.28 12.73
N LYS A 194 8.65 -10.02 13.05
CA LYS A 194 8.04 -11.00 12.15
C LYS A 194 6.65 -10.55 11.71
N LEU A 195 6.38 -10.75 10.43
CA LEU A 195 5.07 -10.60 9.82
C LEU A 195 4.14 -11.76 10.21
N ILE A 196 2.85 -11.45 10.40
CA ILE A 196 1.81 -12.45 10.60
C ILE A 196 1.32 -12.93 9.23
N ASN A 197 1.40 -14.24 9.01
CA ASN A 197 1.00 -14.91 7.76
C ASN A 197 -0.41 -15.49 7.80
N GLU A 198 -1.03 -15.55 8.97
CA GLU A 198 -2.45 -15.84 9.11
C GLU A 198 -3.25 -14.64 8.57
N PRO A 199 -4.23 -14.85 7.68
CA PRO A 199 -4.91 -13.75 7.03
C PRO A 199 -5.78 -12.97 8.01
N ILE A 200 -5.74 -11.64 7.91
CA ILE A 200 -6.84 -10.83 8.45
C ILE A 200 -8.12 -11.11 7.66
N ARG A 201 -9.28 -10.92 8.27
CA ARG A 201 -10.55 -11.07 7.56
C ARG A 201 -11.21 -9.71 7.41
N ILE A 202 -11.32 -9.23 6.17
CA ILE A 202 -12.07 -8.03 5.82
C ILE A 202 -13.56 -8.40 5.88
N THR A 203 -14.33 -7.67 6.68
CA THR A 203 -15.73 -8.01 7.00
C THR A 203 -16.76 -7.09 6.34
N GLY A 204 -16.38 -5.88 5.96
CA GLY A 204 -17.24 -4.92 5.27
C GLY A 204 -17.24 -5.10 3.74
N PRO A 205 -18.21 -4.47 3.04
CA PRO A 205 -18.20 -4.38 1.59
C PRO A 205 -16.98 -3.59 1.10
N VAL A 206 -16.43 -4.00 -0.05
CA VAL A 206 -15.22 -3.42 -0.62
C VAL A 206 -15.40 -3.01 -2.07
N GLN A 207 -14.54 -2.10 -2.50
CA GLN A 207 -14.28 -1.82 -3.90
C GLN A 207 -12.78 -2.02 -4.21
N PHE A 208 -12.49 -2.42 -5.44
CA PHE A 208 -11.13 -2.52 -5.95
C PHE A 208 -10.82 -1.32 -6.83
N ILE A 209 -9.72 -0.64 -6.54
CA ILE A 209 -9.22 0.48 -7.34
C ILE A 209 -7.95 0.03 -8.04
N ILE A 210 -8.02 -0.07 -9.37
CA ILE A 210 -6.92 -0.55 -10.21
C ILE A 210 -6.30 0.64 -10.94
N VAL A 211 -4.98 0.74 -10.86
CA VAL A 211 -4.23 1.82 -11.52
C VAL A 211 -3.25 1.25 -12.55
N HIS A 212 -2.93 2.06 -13.57
CA HIS A 212 -2.09 1.63 -14.70
C HIS A 212 -0.71 2.32 -14.75
N ARG A 213 -0.39 3.13 -13.73
CA ARG A 213 0.89 3.84 -13.56
C ARG A 213 1.33 3.73 -12.10
N SER A 214 2.55 4.20 -11.82
CA SER A 214 3.04 4.37 -10.46
C SER A 214 2.08 5.21 -9.59
N LEU A 215 1.92 4.84 -8.32
CA LEU A 215 0.97 5.46 -7.38
C LEU A 215 1.24 6.95 -7.15
N GLU A 216 2.50 7.39 -7.25
CA GLU A 216 2.94 8.78 -7.14
C GLU A 216 2.26 9.67 -8.17
N ASN A 217 1.97 9.14 -9.37
CA ASN A 217 1.27 9.88 -10.42
C ASN A 217 -0.18 10.19 -10.03
N TYR A 218 -0.82 9.34 -9.22
CA TYR A 218 -2.19 9.56 -8.75
C TYR A 218 -2.24 10.49 -7.54
N PHE A 219 -1.16 10.52 -6.75
CA PHE A 219 -1.01 11.47 -5.66
C PHE A 219 -0.85 12.91 -6.17
N ARG A 220 0.04 13.10 -7.15
CA ARG A 220 0.25 14.37 -7.88
C ARG A 220 -0.01 14.20 -9.38
N PRO A 221 -1.28 14.25 -9.81
CA PRO A 221 -1.62 14.14 -11.23
C PRO A 221 -1.04 15.29 -12.04
N SER A 222 0.00 14.99 -12.81
CA SER A 222 0.64 15.94 -13.74
C SER A 222 0.59 15.47 -15.20
N MET A 223 0.21 14.21 -15.41
CA MET A 223 0.19 13.58 -16.73
C MET A 223 -1.17 13.70 -17.40
N LYS A 224 -1.15 13.88 -18.72
CA LYS A 224 -2.35 13.73 -19.56
C LYS A 224 -2.77 12.26 -19.59
N ASN A 225 -4.08 12.01 -19.61
CA ASN A 225 -4.70 10.67 -19.72
C ASN A 225 -4.44 9.72 -18.54
N LEU A 226 -4.04 10.24 -17.37
CA LEU A 226 -4.05 9.45 -16.15
C LEU A 226 -5.47 8.97 -15.84
N SER A 227 -5.64 7.73 -15.39
CA SER A 227 -6.92 7.06 -15.28
C SER A 227 -6.84 5.89 -14.32
N PHE A 228 -7.91 5.61 -13.60
CA PHE A 228 -8.01 4.43 -12.76
C PHE A 228 -9.38 3.80 -12.94
N ILE A 229 -9.51 2.54 -12.58
CA ILE A 229 -10.76 1.78 -12.67
C ILE A 229 -11.19 1.42 -11.25
N ILE A 230 -12.43 1.76 -10.92
CA ILE A 230 -13.12 1.27 -9.73
C ILE A 230 -13.96 0.06 -10.15
N VAL A 231 -13.86 -1.02 -9.39
CA VAL A 231 -14.63 -2.25 -9.56
C VAL A 231 -15.33 -2.58 -8.26
N ASN A 232 -16.65 -2.70 -8.30
CA ASN A 232 -17.47 -3.19 -7.20
C ASN A 232 -18.58 -4.12 -7.74
N THR A 233 -19.42 -4.69 -6.88
CA THR A 233 -20.49 -5.62 -7.28
C THR A 233 -21.50 -4.98 -8.25
N LYS A 234 -21.66 -3.65 -8.21
CA LYS A 234 -22.67 -2.93 -9.00
C LYS A 234 -22.17 -2.50 -10.37
N GLU A 235 -20.88 -2.19 -10.49
CA GLU A 235 -20.34 -1.55 -11.68
C GLU A 235 -18.81 -1.56 -11.78
N ILE A 236 -18.35 -1.33 -13.02
CA ILE A 236 -16.98 -0.99 -13.37
C ILE A 236 -16.98 0.45 -13.88
N ILE A 237 -16.26 1.34 -13.20
CA ILE A 237 -16.16 2.75 -13.58
C ILE A 237 -14.71 3.13 -13.86
N LYS A 238 -14.45 3.66 -15.05
CA LYS A 238 -13.17 4.28 -15.40
C LYS A 238 -13.23 5.78 -15.16
N TYR A 239 -12.33 6.27 -14.32
CA TYR A 239 -12.07 7.69 -14.13
C TYR A 239 -10.87 8.10 -14.96
N THR A 240 -10.88 9.32 -15.51
CA THR A 240 -9.74 9.91 -16.21
C THR A 240 -9.51 11.32 -15.70
N TYR A 241 -8.27 11.67 -15.45
CA TYR A 241 -7.87 13.01 -15.02
C TYR A 241 -7.83 13.95 -16.22
N LYS A 242 -8.72 14.95 -16.23
CA LYS A 242 -8.77 16.02 -17.23
C LYS A 242 -9.10 17.34 -16.55
N GLU A 243 -8.48 18.42 -16.98
CA GLU A 243 -8.78 19.78 -16.48
C GLU A 243 -8.77 19.84 -14.95
N GLU A 244 -7.75 19.24 -14.35
CA GLU A 244 -7.53 19.18 -12.89
C GLU A 244 -8.61 18.41 -12.09
N LYS A 245 -9.41 17.58 -12.75
CA LYS A 245 -10.50 16.82 -12.12
C LYS A 245 -10.58 15.39 -12.65
N TRP A 246 -11.06 14.49 -11.78
CA TRP A 246 -11.42 13.14 -12.18
C TRP A 246 -12.82 13.13 -12.79
N ILE A 247 -12.93 12.70 -14.04
CA ILE A 247 -14.20 12.54 -14.74
C ILE A 247 -14.45 11.08 -15.10
N VAL A 248 -15.71 10.67 -15.07
CA VAL A 248 -16.11 9.34 -15.55
C VAL A 248 -16.02 9.32 -17.07
N THR A 249 -15.24 8.37 -17.62
CA THR A 249 -15.09 8.21 -19.08
C THR A 249 -15.66 6.90 -19.59
N GLN A 250 -15.85 5.91 -18.71
CA GLN A 250 -16.50 4.65 -19.03
C GLN A 250 -17.22 4.12 -17.80
N LYS A 251 -18.41 3.55 -18.00
CA LYS A 251 -19.22 2.94 -16.95
C LYS A 251 -19.92 1.71 -17.50
N ILE A 252 -19.69 0.57 -16.87
CA ILE A 252 -20.32 -0.71 -17.18
C ILE A 252 -21.11 -1.12 -15.94
N LYS A 253 -22.39 -1.43 -16.13
CA LYS A 253 -23.31 -1.88 -15.08
C LYS A 253 -23.50 -3.39 -15.17
#